data_AF-A0A957VMY1-F1
#
_entry.id   AF-A0A957VMY1-F1
#
_cell.length_a   1.000
_cell.length_b   1.000
_cell.length_c   1.000
_cell.angle_alpha   90.00
_cell.angle_beta   90.00
_cell.angle_gamma   90.00
#
_symmetry.space_group_name_H-M   'P 1'
#
loop_
_entity.id
_entity.type
_entity.pdbx_description
1 polymer ?
#
loop_
_entity_poly.entity_id
_entity_poly.type
_entity_poly.pdbx_seq_one_letter_code
_entity_poly.pdbx_strand_id
1 'polypeptide(L)'
;VRAGAALPLDGVLAPDQLTGYYPAALDNLRADGVLYGLPVTVETAGLYVNNALLAQGGVPATTADWLAAVQADPTAGAASGGGIYLNLYHLIWGFPAYGARLMDDDGLVVLDQGDGAAQFLSWLHEMSQTQGNFVSFDYGMLLDRYKKGEFPFFIDGPWAAADLRQALGDTLTVAPLPAGPAGPAQPWLSADGLVLNPAVSQTQQALALLTAWFITNQESGARWAQVAGRIPAQRDADLGGDPVLTG
;
A
#
# COMPACT_ATOMS: atom_id res chain seq x y z
N VAL A 1 -4.92 -12.59 -18.64
CA VAL A 1 -5.65 -13.88 -18.63
C VAL A 1 -6.63 -14.03 -19.79
N ARG A 2 -7.73 -13.25 -19.87
CA ARG A 2 -8.78 -13.42 -20.91
C ARG A 2 -8.30 -13.44 -22.37
N ALA A 3 -7.20 -12.74 -22.67
CA ALA A 3 -6.57 -12.74 -23.99
C ALA A 3 -5.70 -13.99 -24.29
N GLY A 4 -5.64 -14.98 -23.39
CA GLY A 4 -4.81 -16.18 -23.57
C GLY A 4 -3.29 -15.93 -23.47
N ALA A 5 -2.88 -14.77 -22.94
CA ALA A 5 -1.47 -14.34 -22.90
C ALA A 5 -0.73 -14.70 -21.60
N ALA A 6 -1.35 -15.45 -20.69
CA ALA A 6 -0.78 -15.83 -19.40
C ALA A 6 -0.85 -17.35 -19.24
N LEU A 7 0.30 -17.98 -18.99
CA LEU A 7 0.39 -19.41 -18.70
C LEU A 7 -0.19 -19.70 -17.31
N PRO A 8 -1.15 -20.62 -17.16
CA PRO A 8 -1.59 -21.07 -15.84
C PRO A 8 -0.47 -21.83 -15.13
N LEU A 9 -0.30 -21.57 -13.84
CA LEU A 9 0.79 -22.13 -13.03
C LEU A 9 0.32 -23.24 -12.07
N ASP A 10 -1.00 -23.39 -11.88
CA ASP A 10 -1.54 -24.48 -11.05
C ASP A 10 -1.15 -25.85 -11.65
N GLY A 11 -0.63 -26.74 -10.80
CA GLY A 11 -0.13 -28.06 -11.21
C GLY A 11 1.27 -28.06 -11.84
N VAL A 12 1.84 -26.88 -12.13
CA VAL A 12 3.25 -26.74 -12.55
C VAL A 12 4.15 -26.52 -11.33
N LEU A 13 3.64 -25.82 -10.32
CA LEU A 13 4.28 -25.64 -9.02
C LEU A 13 3.68 -26.59 -7.98
N ALA A 14 4.52 -27.17 -7.14
CA ALA A 14 4.08 -27.97 -6.01
C ALA A 14 3.52 -27.06 -4.90
N PRO A 15 2.47 -27.48 -4.14
CA PRO A 15 1.83 -26.63 -3.14
C PRO A 15 2.78 -26.10 -2.06
N ASP A 16 3.78 -26.89 -1.67
CA ASP A 16 4.83 -26.51 -0.72
C ASP A 16 5.64 -25.30 -1.20
N GLN A 17 5.90 -25.20 -2.50
CA GLN A 17 6.59 -24.05 -3.10
C GLN A 17 5.78 -22.74 -2.97
N LEU A 18 4.46 -22.83 -2.85
CA LEU A 18 3.59 -21.65 -2.70
C LEU A 18 3.39 -21.22 -1.24
N THR A 19 3.65 -22.10 -0.27
CA THR A 19 3.42 -21.81 1.16
C THR A 19 4.26 -20.66 1.73
N GLY A 20 5.38 -20.35 1.07
CA GLY A 20 6.27 -19.27 1.45
C GLY A 20 5.80 -17.87 1.03
N TYR A 21 4.77 -17.76 0.20
CA TYR A 21 4.24 -16.46 -0.21
C TYR A 21 3.10 -16.00 0.70
N TYR A 22 2.89 -14.69 0.79
CA TYR A 22 1.66 -14.15 1.36
C TYR A 22 0.44 -14.63 0.56
N PRO A 23 -0.61 -15.19 1.19
CA PRO A 23 -1.80 -15.64 0.49
C PRO A 23 -2.43 -14.55 -0.38
N ALA A 24 -2.54 -13.33 0.14
CA ALA A 24 -3.07 -12.18 -0.60
C ALA A 24 -2.26 -11.84 -1.86
N ALA A 25 -0.94 -12.09 -1.86
CA ALA A 25 -0.10 -11.86 -3.03
C ALA A 25 -0.36 -12.91 -4.13
N LEU A 26 -0.60 -14.16 -3.73
CA LEU A 26 -1.01 -15.21 -4.67
C LEU A 26 -2.41 -14.94 -5.21
N ASP A 27 -3.35 -14.56 -4.35
CA ASP A 27 -4.73 -14.27 -4.74
C ASP A 27 -4.81 -13.09 -5.72
N ASN A 28 -3.97 -12.07 -5.55
CA ASN A 28 -3.86 -10.94 -6.49
C ASN A 28 -3.46 -11.38 -7.93
N LEU A 29 -2.75 -12.51 -8.05
CA LEU A 29 -2.32 -13.09 -9.33
C LEU A 29 -3.21 -14.27 -9.78
N ARG A 30 -4.35 -14.49 -9.12
CA ARG A 30 -5.37 -15.45 -9.55
C ARG A 30 -6.44 -14.79 -10.41
N ALA A 31 -6.94 -15.55 -11.38
CA ALA A 31 -8.17 -15.22 -12.09
C ALA A 31 -9.03 -16.48 -12.17
N ASP A 32 -10.31 -16.36 -11.81
CA ASP A 32 -11.26 -17.48 -11.77
C ASP A 32 -10.72 -18.68 -10.96
N GLY A 33 -10.03 -18.39 -9.85
CA GLY A 33 -9.40 -19.37 -8.98
C GLY A 33 -8.06 -19.94 -9.47
N VAL A 34 -7.63 -19.62 -10.69
CA VAL A 34 -6.39 -20.16 -11.30
C VAL A 34 -5.22 -19.20 -11.12
N LEU A 35 -4.07 -19.69 -10.69
CA LEU A 35 -2.84 -18.87 -10.55
C LEU A 35 -2.16 -18.64 -11.90
N TYR A 36 -1.85 -17.37 -12.22
CA TYR A 36 -1.21 -16.98 -13.49
C TYR A 36 0.14 -16.28 -13.34
N GLY A 37 0.59 -16.03 -12.12
CA GLY A 37 1.88 -15.40 -11.89
C GLY A 37 2.51 -15.81 -10.56
N LEU A 38 3.83 -15.68 -10.49
CA LEU A 38 4.58 -15.79 -9.24
C LEU A 38 4.81 -14.39 -8.66
N PRO A 39 4.37 -14.10 -7.43
CA PRO A 39 4.48 -12.78 -6.86
C PRO A 39 5.93 -12.50 -6.45
N VAL A 40 6.40 -11.29 -6.77
CA VAL A 40 7.75 -10.79 -6.48
C VAL A 40 7.70 -9.91 -5.24
N THR A 41 6.85 -8.88 -5.27
CA THR A 41 6.70 -7.88 -4.21
C THR A 41 5.23 -7.61 -3.97
N VAL A 42 4.90 -7.15 -2.77
CA VAL A 42 3.59 -6.62 -2.41
C VAL A 42 3.68 -5.12 -2.17
N GLU A 43 2.60 -4.43 -2.47
CA GLU A 43 2.46 -2.99 -2.29
C GLU A 43 1.14 -2.67 -1.61
N THR A 44 1.19 -1.78 -0.62
CA THR A 44 0.03 -1.22 0.05
C THR A 44 0.33 0.22 0.45
N ALA A 45 -0.69 1.07 0.46
CA ALA A 45 -0.55 2.39 1.05
C ALA A 45 -0.40 2.27 2.58
N GLY A 46 0.42 3.15 3.15
CA GLY A 46 0.62 3.32 4.58
C GLY A 46 0.65 4.80 4.96
N LEU A 47 0.78 5.08 6.26
CA LEU A 47 0.99 6.44 6.75
C LEU A 47 2.49 6.66 6.96
N TYR A 48 3.15 7.36 6.05
CA TYR A 48 4.51 7.82 6.30
C TYR A 48 4.48 8.89 7.39
N VAL A 49 5.42 8.77 8.33
CA VAL A 49 5.56 9.63 9.50
C VAL A 49 6.96 10.24 9.53
N ASN A 50 7.03 11.57 9.55
CA ASN A 50 8.24 12.31 9.84
C ASN A 50 8.31 12.61 11.35
N ASN A 51 9.08 11.79 12.06
CA ASN A 51 9.22 11.87 13.52
C ASN A 51 9.86 13.18 14.01
N ALA A 52 10.56 13.91 13.15
CA ALA A 52 11.12 15.23 13.52
C ALA A 52 10.03 16.28 13.75
N LEU A 53 8.83 16.05 13.26
CA LEU A 53 7.71 16.98 13.31
C LEU A 53 6.60 16.55 14.28
N LEU A 54 6.64 15.34 14.84
CA LEU A 54 5.56 14.83 15.67
C LEU A 54 5.28 15.72 16.89
N ALA A 55 4.01 16.13 17.02
CA ALA A 55 3.50 16.71 18.25
C ALA A 55 3.47 15.67 19.40
N GLN A 56 3.28 16.14 20.64
CA GLN A 56 3.18 15.27 21.83
C GLN A 56 2.10 14.18 21.72
N GLY A 57 1.09 14.38 20.87
CA GLY A 57 0.01 13.41 20.62
C GLY A 57 0.42 12.19 19.77
N GLY A 58 1.58 12.22 19.11
CA GLY A 58 2.08 11.12 18.29
C GLY A 58 1.29 10.89 17.00
N VAL A 59 1.36 9.66 16.48
CA VAL A 59 0.66 9.24 15.26
C VAL A 59 -0.83 9.04 15.55
N PRO A 60 -1.76 9.65 14.78
CA PRO A 60 -3.18 9.52 15.05
C PRO A 60 -3.68 8.09 14.79
N ALA A 61 -4.33 7.49 15.79
CA ALA A 61 -4.88 6.15 15.68
C ALA A 61 -6.20 6.11 14.87
N THR A 62 -6.97 7.20 14.89
CA THR A 62 -8.25 7.31 14.19
C THR A 62 -8.33 8.59 13.34
N THR A 63 -9.22 8.59 12.35
CA THR A 63 -9.48 9.77 11.53
C THR A 63 -10.03 10.94 12.35
N ALA A 64 -10.76 10.63 13.43
CA ALA A 64 -11.26 11.63 14.38
C ALA A 64 -10.12 12.26 15.20
N ASP A 65 -9.18 11.44 15.69
CA ASP A 65 -8.01 11.93 16.43
C ASP A 65 -7.13 12.81 15.53
N TRP A 66 -6.95 12.42 14.27
CA TRP A 66 -6.18 13.21 13.32
C TRP A 66 -6.81 14.59 13.11
N LEU A 67 -8.11 14.63 12.80
CA LEU A 67 -8.81 15.89 12.59
C LEU A 67 -8.76 16.78 13.85
N ALA A 68 -8.99 16.20 15.03
CA ALA A 68 -8.92 16.91 16.30
C ALA A 68 -7.52 17.48 16.57
N ALA A 69 -6.46 16.71 16.28
CA ALA A 69 -5.07 17.17 16.45
C ALA A 69 -4.75 18.37 15.56
N VAL A 70 -5.17 18.35 14.29
CA VAL A 70 -4.96 19.50 13.39
C VAL A 70 -5.78 20.71 13.83
N GLN A 71 -7.02 20.51 14.27
CA GLN A 71 -7.90 21.60 14.73
C GLN A 71 -7.43 22.24 16.05
N ALA A 72 -6.79 21.47 16.93
CA ALA A 72 -6.30 21.95 18.22
C ALA A 72 -5.13 22.94 18.09
N ASP A 73 -4.34 22.86 17.03
CA ASP A 73 -3.26 23.81 16.75
C ASP A 73 -3.18 24.16 15.25
N PRO A 74 -4.03 25.09 14.77
CA PRO A 74 -4.04 25.51 13.38
C PRO A 74 -2.74 26.20 12.93
N THR A 75 -1.93 26.68 13.89
CA THR A 75 -0.62 27.28 13.63
C THR A 75 0.50 26.23 13.53
N ALA A 76 0.32 25.07 14.16
CA ALA A 76 1.18 23.90 14.06
C ALA A 76 0.69 22.91 13.00
N GLY A 77 0.17 23.40 11.87
CA GLY A 77 -0.02 22.57 10.68
C GLY A 77 1.21 21.73 10.32
N ALA A 78 2.40 22.22 10.68
CA ALA A 78 3.67 21.50 10.57
C ALA A 78 3.86 20.31 11.53
N ALA A 79 3.07 20.18 12.61
CA ALA A 79 3.23 19.16 13.66
C ALA A 79 2.08 18.15 13.78
N SER A 80 0.94 18.38 13.11
CA SER A 80 -0.18 17.42 13.07
C SER A 80 -0.87 17.32 11.71
N GLY A 81 -0.52 18.18 10.75
CA GLY A 81 -1.10 18.19 9.41
C GLY A 81 -0.69 17.00 8.55
N GLY A 82 -1.25 16.91 7.35
CA GLY A 82 -0.93 15.83 6.43
C GLY A 82 -1.07 16.17 4.95
N GLY A 83 -0.32 15.44 4.14
CA GLY A 83 -0.50 15.35 2.71
C GLY A 83 -1.44 14.20 2.36
N ILE A 84 -2.55 14.51 1.69
CA ILE A 84 -3.53 13.51 1.22
C ILE A 84 -3.71 13.68 -0.29
N TYR A 85 -3.25 12.69 -1.04
CA TYR A 85 -3.43 12.66 -2.48
C TYR A 85 -4.83 12.17 -2.84
N LEU A 86 -5.60 12.99 -3.57
CA LEU A 86 -6.97 12.71 -4.01
C LEU A 86 -7.01 11.73 -5.19
N ASN A 87 -6.49 10.53 -4.96
CA ASN A 87 -6.48 9.43 -5.91
C ASN A 87 -7.15 8.21 -5.26
N LEU A 88 -7.97 7.49 -6.04
CA LEU A 88 -8.74 6.36 -5.50
C LEU A 88 -7.87 5.31 -4.80
N TYR A 89 -6.71 4.95 -5.37
CA TYR A 89 -5.80 3.98 -4.75
C TYR A 89 -5.36 4.44 -3.35
N HIS A 90 -5.04 5.74 -3.20
CA HIS A 90 -4.55 6.33 -1.95
C HIS A 90 -5.66 6.55 -0.92
N LEU A 91 -6.92 6.58 -1.35
CA LEU A 91 -8.08 6.85 -0.50
C LEU A 91 -8.92 5.61 -0.22
N ILE A 92 -8.72 4.51 -0.95
CA ILE A 92 -9.62 3.35 -0.90
C ILE A 92 -9.76 2.78 0.50
N TRP A 93 -8.71 2.90 1.31
CA TRP A 93 -8.66 2.42 2.69
C TRP A 93 -9.75 3.00 3.59
N GLY A 94 -10.20 4.22 3.32
CA GLY A 94 -11.11 4.95 4.19
C GLY A 94 -12.57 4.57 3.99
N PHE A 95 -12.95 4.13 2.79
CA PHE A 95 -14.32 3.64 2.54
C PHE A 95 -14.72 2.49 3.48
N PRO A 96 -13.97 1.37 3.55
CA PRO A 96 -14.28 0.29 4.48
C PRO A 96 -14.12 0.70 5.95
N ALA A 97 -13.20 1.61 6.26
CA ALA A 97 -13.04 2.18 7.61
C ALA A 97 -14.29 2.96 8.09
N TYR A 98 -15.09 3.47 7.15
CA TYR A 98 -16.39 4.10 7.37
C TYR A 98 -17.57 3.18 7.03
N GLY A 99 -17.33 1.89 6.75
CA GLY A 99 -18.38 0.89 6.52
C GLY A 99 -18.92 0.84 5.09
N ALA A 100 -18.30 1.55 4.14
CA ALA A 100 -18.64 1.48 2.73
C ALA A 100 -17.87 0.38 1.99
N ARG A 101 -18.48 -0.19 0.97
CA ARG A 101 -17.87 -1.19 0.06
C ARG A 101 -17.84 -0.65 -1.35
N LEU A 102 -16.72 -0.81 -2.06
CA LEU A 102 -16.66 -0.40 -3.47
C LEU A 102 -17.52 -1.31 -4.35
N MET A 103 -17.42 -2.62 -4.16
CA MET A 103 -18.15 -3.62 -4.94
C MET A 103 -18.77 -4.71 -4.05
N ASP A 104 -19.87 -5.29 -4.52
CA ASP A 104 -20.44 -6.51 -3.96
C ASP A 104 -19.73 -7.77 -4.46
N ASP A 105 -20.22 -8.94 -4.06
CA ASP A 105 -19.62 -10.23 -4.38
C ASP A 105 -19.85 -10.62 -5.87
N ASP A 106 -20.80 -9.96 -6.54
CA ASP A 106 -21.07 -10.10 -7.97
C ASP A 106 -20.24 -9.11 -8.83
N GLY A 107 -19.43 -8.26 -8.18
CA GLY A 107 -18.59 -7.25 -8.83
C GLY A 107 -19.35 -6.00 -9.28
N LEU A 108 -20.56 -5.77 -8.79
CA LEU A 108 -21.31 -4.55 -9.01
C LEU A 108 -20.88 -3.46 -8.05
N VAL A 109 -20.85 -2.21 -8.51
CA VAL A 109 -20.50 -1.06 -7.67
C VAL A 109 -21.62 -0.80 -6.67
N VAL A 110 -21.28 -0.80 -5.38
CA VAL A 110 -22.21 -0.60 -4.24
C VAL A 110 -21.75 0.50 -3.28
N LEU A 111 -20.89 1.39 -3.76
CA LEU A 111 -20.29 2.47 -2.96
C LEU A 111 -21.32 3.43 -2.35
N ASP A 112 -22.49 3.54 -2.97
CA ASP A 112 -23.61 4.37 -2.54
C ASP A 112 -24.57 3.67 -1.57
N GLN A 113 -24.31 2.41 -1.23
CA GLN A 113 -25.12 1.67 -0.27
C GLN A 113 -24.73 2.06 1.16
N GLY A 114 -25.61 2.81 1.82
CA GLY A 114 -25.37 3.37 3.16
C GLY A 114 -24.78 4.78 3.11
N ASP A 115 -24.34 5.29 4.26
CA ASP A 115 -23.82 6.65 4.41
C ASP A 115 -22.29 6.71 4.61
N GLY A 116 -21.63 5.57 4.80
CA GLY A 116 -20.19 5.49 5.07
C GLY A 116 -19.31 6.19 4.03
N ALA A 117 -19.64 6.05 2.74
CA ALA A 117 -18.89 6.72 1.68
C ALA A 117 -19.05 8.24 1.76
N ALA A 118 -20.25 8.73 2.02
CA ALA A 118 -20.51 10.15 2.22
C ALA A 118 -19.80 10.68 3.46
N GLN A 119 -19.82 9.94 4.58
CA GLN A 119 -19.12 10.32 5.80
C GLN A 119 -17.60 10.39 5.63
N PHE A 120 -16.98 9.43 4.92
CA PHE A 120 -15.55 9.48 4.61
C PHE A 120 -15.20 10.68 3.74
N LEU A 121 -16.02 10.97 2.72
CA LEU A 121 -15.85 12.15 1.87
C LEU A 121 -16.07 13.46 2.64
N SER A 122 -16.97 13.48 3.63
CA SER A 122 -17.13 14.62 4.55
C SER A 122 -15.88 14.82 5.41
N TRP A 123 -15.30 13.75 5.96
CA TRP A 123 -14.02 13.86 6.68
C TRP A 123 -12.89 14.38 5.78
N LEU A 124 -12.76 13.86 4.55
CA LEU A 124 -11.78 14.37 3.58
C LEU A 124 -12.00 15.84 3.26
N HIS A 125 -13.26 16.26 3.13
CA HIS A 125 -13.62 17.65 2.92
C HIS A 125 -13.20 18.51 4.12
N GLU A 126 -13.50 18.10 5.36
CA GLU A 126 -13.08 18.81 6.57
C GLU A 126 -11.56 18.90 6.69
N MET A 127 -10.83 17.81 6.40
CA MET A 127 -9.37 17.82 6.33
C MET A 127 -8.87 18.86 5.33
N SER A 128 -9.51 18.96 4.15
CA SER A 128 -9.14 19.94 3.12
C SER A 128 -9.36 21.40 3.52
N GLN A 129 -10.32 21.66 4.42
CA GLN A 129 -10.62 23.01 4.93
C GLN A 129 -9.80 23.36 6.16
N THR A 130 -9.15 22.38 6.80
CA THR A 130 -8.40 22.60 8.03
C THR A 130 -6.96 22.99 7.70
N GLN A 131 -6.53 24.16 8.18
CA GLN A 131 -5.19 24.68 7.97
C GLN A 131 -4.11 23.70 8.47
N GLY A 132 -3.06 23.51 7.67
CA GLY A 132 -1.99 22.55 7.96
C GLY A 132 -2.09 21.25 7.17
N ASN A 133 -3.27 20.94 6.62
CA ASN A 133 -3.43 19.85 5.69
C ASN A 133 -3.28 20.32 4.24
N PHE A 134 -2.73 19.43 3.43
CA PHE A 134 -2.63 19.59 1.98
C PHE A 134 -3.37 18.42 1.33
N VAL A 135 -4.62 18.67 0.95
CA VAL A 135 -5.46 17.70 0.25
C VAL A 135 -5.52 18.12 -1.23
N SER A 136 -4.94 17.33 -2.13
CA SER A 136 -4.70 17.77 -3.51
C SER A 136 -4.72 16.63 -4.52
N PHE A 137 -5.00 16.95 -5.79
CA PHE A 137 -4.79 16.06 -6.95
C PHE A 137 -3.35 16.12 -7.49
N ASP A 138 -2.49 16.99 -6.95
CA ASP A 138 -1.10 17.11 -7.37
C ASP A 138 -0.19 16.29 -6.47
N TYR A 139 0.08 15.04 -6.88
CA TYR A 139 0.99 14.13 -6.17
C TYR A 139 2.41 14.70 -6.06
N GLY A 140 2.94 15.30 -7.14
CA GLY A 140 4.30 15.81 -7.17
C GLY A 140 4.50 16.95 -6.17
N MET A 141 3.53 17.85 -6.07
CA MET A 141 3.52 18.91 -5.06
C MET A 141 3.48 18.34 -3.64
N LEU A 142 2.61 17.35 -3.36
CA LEU A 142 2.50 16.76 -2.03
C LEU A 142 3.81 16.07 -1.61
N LEU A 143 4.39 15.28 -2.51
CA LEU A 143 5.66 14.61 -2.29
C LEU A 143 6.80 15.62 -2.02
N ASP A 144 6.89 16.68 -2.81
CA ASP A 144 7.92 17.73 -2.64
C ASP A 144 7.78 18.46 -1.29
N ARG A 145 6.56 18.82 -0.89
CA ARG A 145 6.29 19.45 0.41
C ARG A 145 6.60 18.52 1.59
N TYR A 146 6.25 17.24 1.49
CA TYR A 146 6.56 16.27 2.53
C TYR A 146 8.07 16.09 2.70
N LYS A 147 8.83 15.97 1.59
CA LYS A 147 10.30 15.91 1.62
C LYS A 147 10.95 17.17 2.22
N LYS A 148 10.29 18.32 2.13
CA LYS A 148 10.73 19.58 2.78
C LYS A 148 10.34 19.68 4.26
N GLY A 149 9.63 18.69 4.80
CA GLY A 149 9.22 18.68 6.20
C GLY A 149 8.12 19.70 6.53
N GLU A 150 7.19 19.94 5.60
CA GLU A 150 6.09 20.89 5.83
C GLU A 150 4.94 20.31 6.69
N PHE A 151 4.87 18.98 6.84
CA PHE A 151 3.86 18.29 7.64
C PHE A 151 4.35 16.88 8.05
N PRO A 152 3.88 16.32 9.18
CA PRO A 152 4.37 15.06 9.71
C PRO A 152 3.84 13.81 8.99
N PHE A 153 2.69 13.89 8.33
CA PHE A 153 1.98 12.69 7.84
C PHE A 153 1.75 12.71 6.33
N PHE A 154 2.03 11.59 5.65
CA PHE A 154 1.77 11.46 4.22
C PHE A 154 1.24 10.07 3.88
N ILE A 155 0.06 10.01 3.25
CA ILE A 155 -0.53 8.76 2.79
C ILE A 155 0.05 8.42 1.43
N ASP A 156 0.86 7.35 1.37
CA ASP A 156 1.52 6.93 0.13
C ASP A 156 1.95 5.45 0.21
N GLY A 157 2.43 4.88 -0.89
CA GLY A 157 2.90 3.50 -0.97
C GLY A 157 4.42 3.34 -0.97
N PRO A 158 4.92 2.09 -1.02
CA PRO A 158 6.34 1.77 -0.90
C PRO A 158 7.20 2.28 -2.07
N TRP A 159 6.61 2.65 -3.21
CA TRP A 159 7.34 3.26 -4.33
C TRP A 159 8.02 4.59 -3.96
N ALA A 160 7.47 5.33 -2.99
CA ALA A 160 8.05 6.60 -2.53
C ALA A 160 9.18 6.40 -1.50
N ALA A 161 9.26 5.22 -0.87
CA ALA A 161 10.14 4.97 0.27
C ALA A 161 11.60 5.35 0.02
N ALA A 162 12.15 5.07 -1.18
CA ALA A 162 13.54 5.39 -1.49
C ALA A 162 13.80 6.91 -1.53
N ASP A 163 12.96 7.68 -2.21
CA ASP A 163 13.07 9.14 -2.31
C ASP A 163 12.82 9.80 -0.95
N LEU A 164 11.85 9.29 -0.18
CA LEU A 164 11.55 9.77 1.16
C LEU A 164 12.70 9.49 2.15
N ARG A 165 13.29 8.29 2.12
CA ARG A 165 14.47 7.96 2.94
C ARG A 165 15.66 8.85 2.59
N GLN A 166 15.88 9.12 1.30
CA GLN A 166 16.93 10.02 0.86
C GLN A 166 16.75 11.45 1.42
N ALA A 167 15.51 11.94 1.50
CA ALA A 167 15.20 13.27 1.99
C ALA A 167 15.19 13.38 3.53
N LEU A 168 14.65 12.37 4.23
CA LEU A 168 14.30 12.47 5.65
C LEU A 168 15.18 11.60 6.57
N GLY A 169 15.91 10.63 6.01
CA GLY A 169 16.78 9.72 6.76
C GLY A 169 16.03 8.99 7.89
N ASP A 170 16.69 8.89 9.06
CA ASP A 170 16.20 8.13 10.22
C ASP A 170 14.94 8.71 10.88
N THR A 171 14.51 9.90 10.46
CA THR A 171 13.27 10.50 10.97
C THR A 171 12.03 9.89 10.32
N LEU A 172 12.18 9.21 9.18
CA LEU A 172 11.09 8.59 8.45
C LEU A 172 10.73 7.23 9.05
N THR A 173 9.46 7.06 9.39
CA THR A 173 8.86 5.76 9.74
C THR A 173 7.55 5.57 8.98
N VAL A 174 7.00 4.36 9.04
CA VAL A 174 5.66 4.05 8.55
C VAL A 174 4.80 3.58 9.71
N ALA A 175 3.54 3.98 9.70
CA ALA A 175 2.52 3.53 10.62
C ALA A 175 1.28 3.03 9.85
N PRO A 176 0.41 2.24 10.51
CA PRO A 176 -0.90 1.92 9.96
C PRO A 176 -1.70 3.19 9.63
N LEU A 177 -2.51 3.09 8.58
CA LEU A 177 -3.50 4.11 8.27
C LEU A 177 -4.53 4.23 9.41
N PRO A 178 -5.05 5.43 9.70
CA PRO A 178 -5.94 5.66 10.82
C PRO A 178 -7.26 4.89 10.65
N ALA A 179 -7.76 4.32 11.74
CA ALA A 179 -9.07 3.69 11.75
C ALA A 179 -10.20 4.73 11.57
N GLY A 180 -11.28 4.30 10.92
CA GLY A 180 -12.52 5.05 10.84
C GLY A 180 -13.53 4.56 11.89
N PRO A 181 -14.74 5.15 11.93
CA PRO A 181 -15.75 4.82 12.94
C PRO A 181 -16.28 3.37 12.82
N ALA A 182 -16.16 2.74 11.65
CA ALA A 182 -16.62 1.36 11.43
C ALA A 182 -15.51 0.31 11.61
N GLY A 183 -14.24 0.72 11.78
CA GLY A 183 -13.13 -0.20 11.99
C GLY A 183 -11.82 0.25 11.34
N PRO A 184 -10.84 -0.68 11.23
CA PRO A 184 -9.52 -0.37 10.69
C PRO A 184 -9.59 0.03 9.21
N ALA A 185 -8.63 0.84 8.79
CA ALA A 185 -8.34 1.10 7.39
C ALA A 185 -8.07 -0.21 6.62
N GLN A 186 -8.56 -0.31 5.39
CA GLN A 186 -8.27 -1.46 4.50
C GLN A 186 -7.75 -0.98 3.14
N PRO A 187 -6.48 -0.55 3.05
CA PRO A 187 -5.87 -0.20 1.77
C PRO A 187 -5.85 -1.42 0.84
N TRP A 188 -5.77 -1.17 -0.47
CA TRP A 188 -5.53 -2.25 -1.41
C TRP A 188 -4.13 -2.80 -1.25
N LEU A 189 -4.05 -4.13 -1.29
CA LEU A 189 -2.81 -4.85 -1.53
C LEU A 189 -2.73 -5.19 -3.02
N SER A 190 -1.67 -4.74 -3.66
CA SER A 190 -1.29 -5.15 -5.01
C SER A 190 -0.05 -6.03 -4.94
N ALA A 191 0.07 -7.01 -5.84
CA ALA A 191 1.29 -7.79 -5.99
C ALA A 191 1.85 -7.59 -7.41
N ASP A 192 3.12 -7.25 -7.49
CA ASP A 192 3.85 -7.37 -8.75
C ASP A 192 4.25 -8.82 -8.93
N GLY A 193 4.01 -9.36 -10.13
CA GLY A 193 4.21 -10.77 -10.41
C GLY A 193 4.82 -11.04 -11.77
N LEU A 194 5.56 -12.14 -11.86
CA LEU A 194 6.06 -12.67 -13.11
C LEU A 194 5.00 -13.54 -13.76
N VAL A 195 4.53 -13.12 -14.93
CA VAL A 195 3.57 -13.84 -15.77
C VAL A 195 4.29 -14.44 -16.96
N LEU A 196 4.07 -15.74 -17.21
CA LEU A 196 4.77 -16.47 -18.26
C LEU A 196 3.96 -16.45 -19.56
N ASN A 197 4.64 -16.27 -20.69
CA ASN A 197 4.01 -16.29 -22.02
C ASN A 197 3.72 -17.75 -22.45
N PRO A 198 2.45 -18.14 -22.69
CA PRO A 198 2.13 -19.50 -23.10
C PRO A 198 2.53 -19.82 -24.56
N ALA A 199 2.86 -18.82 -25.37
CA ALA A 199 3.20 -19.01 -26.79
C ALA A 199 4.64 -19.49 -27.06
N VAL A 200 5.44 -19.71 -26.00
CA VAL A 200 6.81 -20.25 -26.12
C VAL A 200 6.83 -21.77 -25.97
N SER A 201 7.92 -22.42 -26.42
CA SER A 201 8.08 -23.87 -26.30
C SER A 201 8.05 -24.34 -24.84
N GLN A 202 7.67 -25.61 -24.59
CA GLN A 202 7.65 -26.17 -23.23
C GLN A 202 9.00 -26.06 -22.51
N THR A 203 10.11 -26.25 -23.23
CA THR A 203 11.46 -26.05 -22.68
C THR A 203 11.67 -24.61 -22.22
N GLN A 204 11.21 -23.62 -22.99
CA GLN A 204 11.29 -22.21 -22.60
C GLN A 204 10.35 -21.89 -21.44
N GLN A 205 9.16 -22.49 -21.37
CA GLN A 205 8.26 -22.33 -20.23
C GLN A 205 8.90 -22.85 -18.94
N ALA A 206 9.54 -24.03 -18.98
CA ALA A 206 10.25 -24.60 -17.82
C ALA A 206 11.41 -23.70 -17.36
N LEU A 207 12.21 -23.17 -18.29
CA LEU A 207 13.31 -22.25 -17.97
C LEU A 207 12.81 -20.90 -17.43
N ALA A 208 11.71 -20.39 -17.98
CA ALA A 208 11.07 -19.17 -17.49
C ALA A 208 10.54 -19.36 -16.06
N LEU A 209 9.98 -20.53 -15.75
CA LEU A 209 9.50 -20.85 -14.41
C LEU A 209 10.65 -20.96 -13.41
N LEU A 210 11.75 -21.63 -13.77
CA LEU A 210 12.95 -21.70 -12.93
C LEU A 210 13.50 -20.30 -12.63
N THR A 211 13.54 -19.44 -13.66
CA THR A 211 13.95 -18.04 -13.51
C THR A 211 13.00 -17.28 -12.60
N ALA A 212 11.69 -17.43 -12.78
CA ALA A 212 10.69 -16.77 -11.97
C ALA A 212 10.77 -17.20 -10.50
N TRP A 213 10.97 -18.50 -10.24
CA TRP A 213 11.17 -19.00 -8.89
C TRP A 213 12.46 -18.47 -8.26
N PHE A 214 13.57 -18.41 -9.02
CA PHE A 214 14.80 -17.79 -8.54
C PHE A 214 14.60 -16.33 -8.12
N ILE A 215 13.87 -15.54 -8.91
CA ILE A 215 13.61 -14.12 -8.63
C ILE A 215 12.71 -13.91 -7.39
N THR A 216 11.84 -14.88 -7.08
CA THR A 216 10.78 -14.74 -6.08
C THR A 216 11.01 -15.57 -4.81
N ASN A 217 12.10 -16.35 -4.74
CA ASN A 217 12.45 -17.12 -3.56
C ASN A 217 12.86 -16.23 -2.37
N GLN A 218 13.05 -16.85 -1.21
CA GLN A 218 13.37 -16.15 0.04
C GLN A 218 14.66 -15.31 -0.04
N GLU A 219 15.73 -15.83 -0.66
CA GLU A 219 17.00 -15.12 -0.79
C GLU A 219 16.85 -13.87 -1.68
N SER A 220 16.20 -14.01 -2.83
CA SER A 220 15.92 -12.89 -3.73
C SER A 220 14.95 -11.89 -3.08
N GLY A 221 13.97 -12.38 -2.31
CA GLY A 221 13.08 -11.55 -1.49
C GLY A 221 13.86 -10.65 -0.52
N ALA A 222 14.86 -11.20 0.17
CA ALA A 222 15.73 -10.42 1.06
C ALA A 222 16.50 -9.34 0.27
N ARG A 223 16.95 -9.63 -0.96
CA ARG A 223 17.58 -8.62 -1.83
C ARG A 223 16.60 -7.53 -2.27
N TRP A 224 15.35 -7.88 -2.59
CA TRP A 224 14.31 -6.90 -2.89
C TRP A 224 14.07 -5.94 -1.73
N ALA A 225 14.04 -6.47 -0.50
CA ALA A 225 13.93 -5.64 0.70
C ALA A 225 15.16 -4.74 0.88
N GLN A 226 16.36 -5.34 0.97
CA GLN A 226 17.57 -4.65 1.42
C GLN A 226 18.19 -3.71 0.38
N VAL A 227 18.01 -4.01 -0.91
CA VAL A 227 18.60 -3.21 -2.00
C VAL A 227 17.57 -2.30 -2.65
N ALA A 228 16.38 -2.81 -2.95
CA ALA A 228 15.35 -2.06 -3.66
C ALA A 228 14.35 -1.37 -2.73
N GLY A 229 14.36 -1.68 -1.42
CA GLY A 229 13.42 -1.11 -0.46
C GLY A 229 11.97 -1.51 -0.75
N ARG A 230 11.74 -2.73 -1.28
CA ARG A 230 10.41 -3.25 -1.61
C ARG A 230 10.00 -4.35 -0.64
N ILE A 231 8.72 -4.45 -0.34
CA ILE A 231 8.18 -5.53 0.52
C ILE A 231 8.12 -6.81 -0.33
N PRO A 232 8.91 -7.85 -0.02
CA PRO A 232 8.90 -9.09 -0.79
C PRO A 232 7.57 -9.84 -0.59
N ALA A 233 7.09 -10.49 -1.64
CA ALA A 233 5.92 -11.36 -1.54
C ALA A 233 6.23 -12.66 -0.78
N GLN A 234 7.51 -13.01 -0.66
CA GLN A 234 7.99 -14.09 0.18
C GLN A 234 8.00 -13.62 1.65
N ARG A 235 7.14 -14.23 2.47
CA ARG A 235 6.87 -13.83 3.86
C ARG A 235 8.04 -14.07 4.84
N ASP A 236 8.89 -15.04 4.53
CA ASP A 236 10.02 -15.49 5.33
C ASP A 236 11.32 -14.77 4.92
N ALA A 237 11.25 -13.84 3.95
CA ALA A 237 12.40 -13.05 3.52
C ALA A 237 12.86 -12.09 4.64
N ASP A 238 14.18 -11.97 4.80
CA ASP A 238 14.76 -11.04 5.77
C ASP A 238 14.64 -9.59 5.28
N LEU A 239 13.85 -8.80 6.01
CA LEU A 239 13.61 -7.38 5.72
C LEU A 239 14.76 -6.47 6.19
N GLY A 240 15.81 -7.02 6.82
CA GLY A 240 16.99 -6.27 7.28
C GLY A 240 16.72 -5.33 8.45
N GLY A 241 15.57 -5.48 9.13
CA GLY A 241 15.16 -4.60 10.23
C GLY A 241 14.75 -3.19 9.78
N ASP A 242 14.41 -2.99 8.51
CA ASP A 242 14.04 -1.70 7.96
C ASP A 242 12.66 -1.24 8.49
N PRO A 243 12.57 -0.16 9.28
CA PRO A 243 11.32 0.27 9.93
C PRO A 243 10.22 0.68 8.95
N VAL A 244 10.58 1.04 7.71
CA VAL A 244 9.62 1.40 6.65
C VAL A 244 9.08 0.15 5.94
N LEU A 245 9.81 -0.98 5.97
CA LEU A 245 9.32 -2.26 5.42
C LEU A 245 8.61 -3.13 6.45
N THR A 246 8.91 -2.96 7.73
CA THR A 246 8.32 -3.73 8.83
C THR A 246 7.07 -3.08 9.45
N GLY A 247 6.79 -1.83 9.09
CA GLY A 247 5.74 -0.99 9.68
C GLY A 247 4.39 -1.12 9.02
#